data_AF-A0A1B6GLF0-F1
#
_entry.id   AF-A0A1B6GLF0-F1
#
_cell.length_a   1.000
_cell.length_b   1.000
_cell.length_c   1.000
_cell.angle_alpha   90.00
_cell.angle_beta   90.00
_cell.angle_gamma   90.00
#
_symmetry.space_group_name_H-M   'P 1'
#
loop_
_entity.id
_entity.type
_entity.pdbx_description
1 polymer ?
#
loop_
_entity_poly.entity_id
_entity_poly.type
_entity_poly.pdbx_seq_one_letter_code
_entity_poly.pdbx_strand_id
1 'polypeptide(L)'
;AYQAIHGTHKPSPPSDSSFVDFTQEVSKNLSMLQTCLTSMMGRTITLEQLRQDVGHMVEKITHVTLIFRRIKLRIEEYVLLKVIIMLNPATRGGASELETIQERYMNCLKTYVEYTAPNQPSRFHELLLCLPEVQTAASLLLESKMFYVPFLLNSAIQR
;
A
#
# COMPACT_ATOMS: atom_id res chain seq x y z
N ALA A 1 1.40 7.86 5.21
CA ALA A 1 0.93 6.61 4.57
C ALA A 1 -0.35 6.09 5.23
N TYR A 2 -0.38 5.70 6.53
CA TYR A 2 -1.63 5.24 7.16
C TYR A 2 -2.79 6.24 7.02
N GLN A 3 -2.55 7.53 7.30
CA GLN A 3 -3.53 8.60 7.11
C GLN A 3 -4.03 8.70 5.65
N ALA A 4 -3.18 8.42 4.65
CA ALA A 4 -3.55 8.45 3.24
C ALA A 4 -4.46 7.28 2.82
N ILE A 5 -4.33 6.14 3.50
CA ILE A 5 -5.24 5.01 3.34
C ILE A 5 -6.65 5.42 3.80
N HIS A 6 -6.77 6.19 4.90
CA HIS A 6 -8.07 6.56 5.48
C HIS A 6 -8.58 7.97 5.16
N GLY A 7 -7.83 8.79 4.42
CA GLY A 7 -8.19 10.17 4.12
C GLY A 7 -9.44 10.28 3.24
N THR A 8 -10.35 11.19 3.64
CA THR A 8 -11.60 11.76 3.05
C THR A 8 -12.50 10.95 2.08
N HIS A 9 -12.17 9.72 1.71
CA HIS A 9 -13.03 8.90 0.86
C HIS A 9 -14.04 8.12 1.72
N LYS A 10 -15.31 8.51 1.60
CA LYS A 10 -16.42 7.73 2.14
C LYS A 10 -16.51 6.42 1.34
N PRO A 11 -16.50 5.23 1.97
CA PRO A 11 -16.55 3.98 1.23
C PRO A 11 -17.87 3.85 0.47
N SER A 12 -17.78 3.74 -0.85
CA SER A 12 -18.92 3.43 -1.73
C SER A 12 -19.34 1.96 -1.54
N PRO A 13 -20.64 1.61 -1.64
CA PRO A 13 -21.11 0.24 -1.48
C PRO A 13 -20.58 -0.68 -2.60
N PRO A 14 -20.46 -2.00 -2.33
CA PRO A 14 -19.92 -2.95 -3.30
C PRO A 14 -20.96 -3.21 -4.40
N SER A 15 -20.66 -2.79 -5.63
CA SER A 15 -21.35 -3.20 -6.86
C SER A 15 -20.29 -3.43 -7.95
N ASP A 16 -20.69 -3.83 -9.17
CA ASP A 16 -19.80 -3.95 -10.35
C ASP A 16 -18.98 -2.68 -10.67
N SER A 17 -19.23 -1.60 -9.91
CA SER A 17 -18.42 -0.40 -9.76
C SER A 17 -16.96 -0.62 -9.32
N SER A 18 -16.54 -1.79 -8.83
CA SER A 18 -15.19 -1.95 -8.23
C SER A 18 -14.03 -1.78 -9.22
N PHE A 19 -14.18 -2.26 -10.46
CA PHE A 19 -13.19 -2.08 -11.51
C PHE A 19 -13.15 -0.63 -12.03
N VAL A 20 -14.33 -0.01 -12.10
CA VAL A 20 -14.48 1.41 -12.47
C VAL A 20 -13.85 2.31 -11.42
N ASP A 21 -14.07 2.03 -10.14
CA ASP A 21 -13.49 2.75 -8.99
C ASP A 21 -11.97 2.61 -8.95
N PHE A 22 -11.44 1.40 -9.23
CA PHE A 22 -10.00 1.18 -9.37
C PHE A 22 -9.39 2.03 -10.50
N THR A 23 -9.98 1.96 -11.69
CA THR A 23 -9.48 2.69 -12.88
C THR A 23 -9.52 4.21 -12.63
N GLN A 24 -10.55 4.67 -11.92
CA GLN A 24 -10.70 6.07 -11.54
C GLN A 24 -9.62 6.52 -10.56
N GLU A 25 -9.33 5.73 -9.52
CA GLU A 25 -8.29 6.06 -8.53
C GLU A 25 -6.88 6.03 -9.15
N VAL A 26 -6.60 5.09 -10.05
CA VAL A 26 -5.34 5.09 -10.82
C VAL A 26 -5.21 6.36 -11.66
N SER A 27 -6.28 6.73 -12.38
CA SER A 27 -6.29 7.94 -13.21
C SER A 27 -6.06 9.21 -12.40
N LYS A 28 -6.72 9.31 -11.24
CA LYS A 28 -6.55 10.42 -10.29
C LYS A 28 -5.11 10.50 -9.77
N ASN A 29 -4.52 9.37 -9.38
CA ASN A 29 -3.15 9.29 -8.91
C ASN A 29 -2.15 9.72 -10.01
N LEU A 30 -2.38 9.32 -11.25
CA LEU A 30 -1.55 9.75 -12.39
C LEU A 30 -1.67 11.25 -12.65
N SER A 31 -2.87 11.83 -12.64
CA SER A 31 -3.07 13.28 -12.83
C SER A 31 -2.44 14.11 -11.71
N MET A 32 -2.56 13.65 -10.46
CA MET A 32 -1.90 14.27 -9.31
C MET A 32 -0.39 14.23 -9.46
N LEU A 33 0.17 13.07 -9.80
CA LEU A 33 1.61 12.90 -10.01
C LEU A 33 2.12 13.75 -11.17
N GLN A 34 1.37 13.82 -12.28
CA GLN A 34 1.69 14.67 -13.43
C GLN A 34 1.79 16.14 -13.02
N THR A 35 0.84 16.62 -12.21
CA THR A 35 0.81 17.99 -11.71
C THR A 35 2.04 18.28 -10.84
N CYS A 36 2.35 17.39 -9.89
CA CYS A 36 3.52 17.51 -9.04
C CYS A 36 4.81 17.52 -9.85
N LEU A 37 5.00 16.56 -10.76
CA LEU A 37 6.25 16.43 -11.52
C LEU A 37 6.42 17.53 -12.55
N THR A 38 5.36 17.97 -13.22
CA THR A 38 5.42 19.12 -14.13
C THR A 38 5.88 20.38 -13.39
N SER A 39 5.34 20.61 -12.18
CA SER A 39 5.75 21.73 -11.34
C SER A 39 7.19 21.60 -10.83
N MET A 40 7.62 20.40 -10.41
CA MET A 40 8.96 20.18 -9.85
C MET A 40 10.06 20.24 -10.92
N MET A 41 9.78 19.76 -12.13
CA MET A 41 10.76 19.66 -13.20
C MET A 41 10.83 20.92 -14.07
N GLY A 42 9.91 21.87 -13.91
CA GLY A 42 9.85 23.10 -14.70
C GLY A 42 9.58 22.87 -16.20
N ARG A 43 9.09 21.68 -16.56
CA ARG A 43 8.77 21.28 -17.94
C ARG A 43 7.47 20.49 -17.97
N THR A 44 6.72 20.64 -19.06
CA THR A 44 5.45 19.92 -19.26
C THR A 44 5.71 18.42 -19.43
N ILE A 45 5.05 17.61 -18.60
CA ILE A 45 5.03 16.15 -18.72
C ILE A 45 3.62 15.75 -19.14
N THR A 46 3.47 15.08 -20.28
CA THR A 46 2.15 14.61 -20.73
C THR A 46 1.69 13.42 -19.89
N LEU A 47 0.38 13.26 -19.73
CA LEU A 47 -0.19 12.14 -19.00
C LEU A 47 0.14 10.80 -19.67
N GLU A 48 0.23 10.79 -21.00
CA GLU A 48 0.62 9.62 -21.78
C GLU A 48 2.06 9.19 -21.48
N GLN A 49 3.01 10.14 -21.51
CA GLN A 49 4.41 9.86 -21.17
C GLN A 49 4.53 9.32 -19.74
N LEU A 50 3.85 9.97 -18.79
CA LEU A 50 3.85 9.52 -17.40
C LEU A 50 3.27 8.11 -17.26
N ARG A 51 2.16 7.81 -17.96
CA ARG A 51 1.54 6.49 -17.91
C ARG A 51 2.46 5.41 -18.46
N GLN A 52 3.21 5.70 -19.52
CA GLN A 52 4.21 4.76 -20.06
C GLN A 52 5.34 4.51 -19.05
N ASP A 53 5.83 5.56 -18.38
CA ASP A 53 7.00 5.45 -17.49
C ASP A 53 6.68 4.85 -16.12
N VAL A 54 5.52 5.18 -15.53
CA VAL A 54 5.18 4.81 -14.14
C VAL A 54 3.79 4.21 -13.96
N GLY A 55 3.00 4.04 -15.02
CA GLY A 55 1.61 3.58 -14.94
C GLY A 55 1.45 2.29 -14.14
N HIS A 56 2.21 1.26 -14.48
CA HIS A 56 2.15 -0.03 -13.78
C HIS A 56 2.50 0.07 -12.28
N MET A 57 3.46 0.92 -11.93
CA MET A 57 3.84 1.15 -10.53
C MET A 57 2.72 1.87 -9.77
N VAL A 58 2.10 2.88 -10.38
CA VAL A 58 0.95 3.59 -9.81
C VAL A 58 -0.23 2.65 -9.64
N GLU A 59 -0.50 1.77 -10.59
CA GLU A 59 -1.54 0.73 -10.49
C GLU A 59 -1.31 -0.18 -9.29
N LYS A 60 -0.09 -0.66 -9.07
CA LYS A 60 0.26 -1.54 -7.93
C LYS A 60 0.18 -0.81 -6.58
N ILE A 61 0.66 0.42 -6.49
CA ILE A 61 0.53 1.24 -5.27
C ILE A 61 -0.95 1.52 -4.96
N THR A 62 -1.73 1.85 -5.99
CA THR A 62 -3.18 2.09 -5.85
C THR A 62 -3.87 0.82 -5.37
N HIS A 63 -3.54 -0.33 -5.94
CA HIS A 63 -4.08 -1.63 -5.53
C HIS A 63 -3.85 -1.93 -4.05
N VAL A 64 -2.60 -1.79 -3.57
CA VAL A 64 -2.26 -1.97 -2.14
C VAL A 64 -3.07 -1.03 -1.25
N THR A 65 -3.21 0.23 -1.65
CA THR A 65 -4.00 1.22 -0.91
C THR A 65 -5.47 0.81 -0.81
N LEU A 66 -6.06 0.33 -1.90
CA LEU A 66 -7.46 -0.11 -1.92
C LEU A 66 -7.67 -1.41 -1.13
N ILE A 67 -6.73 -2.36 -1.15
CA ILE A 67 -6.78 -3.54 -0.27
C ILE A 67 -6.87 -3.09 1.18
N PHE A 68 -5.96 -2.23 1.63
CA PHE A 68 -5.95 -1.72 3.01
C PHE A 68 -7.23 -0.98 3.40
N ARG A 69 -7.79 -0.19 2.47
CA ARG A 69 -9.12 0.45 2.66
C ARG A 69 -10.23 -0.58 2.81
N ARG A 70 -10.28 -1.57 1.91
CA ARG A 70 -11.34 -2.59 1.87
C ARG A 70 -11.35 -3.43 3.13
N ILE A 71 -10.18 -3.84 3.62
CA ILE A 71 -10.06 -4.58 4.86
C ILE A 71 -10.19 -3.69 6.11
N LYS A 72 -10.39 -2.37 5.96
CA LYS A 72 -10.46 -1.43 7.08
C LYS A 72 -9.28 -1.60 8.04
N LEU A 73 -8.06 -1.56 7.49
CA LEU A 73 -6.84 -1.79 8.25
C LEU A 73 -6.73 -0.82 9.44
N ARG A 74 -6.47 -1.33 10.64
CA ARG A 74 -6.28 -0.49 11.84
C ARG A 74 -4.82 -0.09 11.98
N ILE A 75 -4.56 0.96 12.76
CA ILE A 75 -3.19 1.50 12.92
C ILE A 75 -2.26 0.47 13.58
N GLU A 76 -2.77 -0.27 14.57
CA GLU A 76 -1.98 -1.30 15.26
C GLU A 76 -1.64 -2.45 14.30
N GLU A 77 -2.61 -2.89 13.50
CA GLU A 77 -2.41 -3.91 12.46
C GLU A 77 -1.40 -3.43 11.42
N TYR A 78 -1.53 -2.18 10.95
CA TYR A 78 -0.62 -1.57 9.99
C TYR A 78 0.83 -1.53 10.49
N VAL A 79 1.04 -1.13 11.75
CA VAL A 79 2.37 -1.09 12.36
C VAL A 79 2.96 -2.51 12.47
N LEU A 80 2.16 -3.49 12.91
CA LEU A 80 2.59 -4.88 12.99
C LEU A 80 2.97 -5.45 11.62
N LEU A 81 2.17 -5.21 10.58
CA LEU A 81 2.47 -5.62 9.21
C LEU A 81 3.79 -5.01 8.71
N LYS A 82 4.06 -3.73 9.02
CA LYS A 82 5.34 -3.09 8.69
C LYS A 82 6.53 -3.78 9.37
N VAL A 83 6.40 -4.15 10.63
CA VAL A 83 7.48 -4.85 11.34
C VAL A 83 7.69 -6.24 10.75
N ILE A 84 6.62 -7.00 10.53
CA ILE A 84 6.66 -8.35 9.96
C ILE A 84 7.33 -8.34 8.58
N ILE A 85 6.97 -7.41 7.68
CA ILE A 85 7.58 -7.32 6.35
C ILE A 85 9.05 -6.87 6.41
N MET A 86 9.40 -5.95 7.32
CA MET A 86 10.78 -5.47 7.48
C MET A 86 11.74 -6.55 7.99
N LEU A 87 11.22 -7.52 8.73
CA LEU A 87 11.94 -8.66 9.28
C LEU A 87 11.94 -9.88 8.34
N ASN A 88 11.34 -9.80 7.14
CA ASN A 88 11.25 -10.93 6.23
C ASN A 88 12.65 -11.45 5.84
N PRO A 89 13.04 -12.66 6.26
CA PRO A 89 14.38 -13.22 6.01
C PRO A 89 14.68 -13.39 4.52
N ALA A 90 13.66 -13.60 3.68
CA ALA A 90 13.80 -13.69 2.22
C ALA A 90 14.41 -12.42 1.59
N THR A 91 14.31 -11.28 2.27
CA THR A 91 14.87 -10.00 1.81
C THR A 91 16.26 -9.70 2.38
N ARG A 92 16.72 -10.46 3.39
CA ARG A 92 17.92 -10.13 4.20
C ARG A 92 18.97 -11.23 4.29
N GLY A 93 18.81 -12.35 3.60
CA GLY A 93 19.83 -13.40 3.53
C GLY A 93 19.96 -14.25 4.80
N GLY A 94 18.84 -14.56 5.47
CA GLY A 94 18.73 -15.64 6.46
C GLY A 94 19.55 -15.45 7.73
N ALA A 95 19.03 -14.65 8.67
CA ALA A 95 19.50 -14.64 10.06
C ALA A 95 18.44 -15.29 10.96
N SER A 96 18.77 -16.43 11.58
CA SER A 96 17.86 -17.20 12.45
C SER A 96 17.24 -16.37 13.59
N GLU A 97 17.96 -15.34 14.07
CA GLU A 97 17.44 -14.41 15.07
C GLU A 97 16.29 -13.52 14.53
N LEU A 98 16.36 -13.09 13.26
CA LEU A 98 15.31 -12.26 12.66
C LEU A 98 14.02 -13.06 12.46
N GLU A 99 14.13 -14.33 12.09
CA GLU A 99 12.99 -15.27 12.01
C GLU A 99 12.30 -15.40 13.37
N THR A 100 13.09 -15.59 14.43
CA THR A 100 12.57 -15.68 15.80
C THR A 100 11.85 -14.40 16.21
N ILE A 101 12.38 -13.23 15.86
CA ILE A 101 11.74 -11.94 16.16
C ILE A 101 10.46 -11.78 15.33
N GLN A 102 10.49 -12.14 14.04
CA GLN A 102 9.33 -12.06 13.15
C GLN A 102 8.18 -12.93 13.69
N GLU A 103 8.47 -14.16 14.13
CA GLU A 103 7.47 -15.06 14.71
C GLU A 103 6.80 -14.46 15.94
N ARG A 104 7.55 -13.76 16.81
CA ARG A 104 6.97 -13.05 17.97
C ARG A 104 5.98 -11.97 17.54
N TYR A 105 6.28 -11.22 16.48
CA TYR A 105 5.35 -10.21 15.96
C TYR A 105 4.14 -10.82 15.23
N MET A 106 4.30 -11.96 14.56
CA MET A 106 3.19 -12.73 13.99
C MET A 106 2.23 -13.22 15.08
N ASN A 107 2.77 -13.78 16.17
CA ASN A 107 1.99 -14.20 17.33
C ASN A 107 1.32 -13.01 18.04
N CYS A 108 2.02 -11.88 18.18
CA CYS A 108 1.45 -10.64 18.71
C CYS A 108 0.25 -10.17 17.88
N LEU A 109 0.38 -10.17 16.54
CA LEU A 109 -0.72 -9.82 15.64
C LEU A 109 -1.90 -10.77 15.78
N LYS A 110 -1.65 -12.09 15.84
CA LYS A 110 -2.68 -13.10 16.03
C LYS A 110 -3.47 -12.86 17.31
N THR A 111 -2.79 -12.75 18.45
CA THR A 111 -3.43 -12.49 19.74
C THR A 111 -4.19 -11.17 19.74
N TYR A 112 -3.63 -10.12 19.12
CA TYR A 112 -4.29 -8.82 19.02
C TYR A 112 -5.61 -8.91 18.25
N VAL A 113 -5.65 -9.59 17.10
CA VAL A 113 -6.89 -9.69 16.31
C VAL A 113 -7.91 -10.64 16.92
N GLU A 114 -7.47 -11.72 17.58
CA GLU A 114 -8.36 -12.61 18.36
C GLU A 114 -9.06 -11.84 19.47
N TYR A 115 -8.35 -10.95 20.17
CA TYR A 115 -8.91 -10.12 21.23
C TYR A 115 -9.81 -9.00 20.71
N THR A 116 -9.38 -8.29 19.66
CA THR A 116 -10.06 -7.07 19.21
C THR A 116 -11.11 -7.28 18.12
N ALA A 117 -11.08 -8.42 17.43
CA ALA A 117 -12.04 -8.79 16.39
C ALA A 117 -12.48 -10.27 16.54
N PRO A 118 -13.04 -10.67 17.70
CA PRO A 118 -13.37 -12.07 17.98
C PRO A 118 -14.39 -12.67 17.01
N ASN A 119 -15.20 -11.83 16.36
CA ASN A 119 -16.18 -12.24 15.35
C ASN A 119 -15.60 -12.35 13.93
N GLN A 120 -14.29 -12.15 13.75
CA GLN A 120 -13.60 -12.21 12.46
C GLN A 120 -12.42 -13.19 12.53
N PRO A 121 -12.66 -14.51 12.58
CA PRO A 121 -11.61 -15.51 12.73
C PRO A 121 -10.61 -15.53 11.56
N SER A 122 -11.01 -15.07 10.37
CA SER A 122 -10.15 -14.93 9.19
C SER A 122 -9.23 -13.70 9.23
N ARG A 123 -9.41 -12.77 10.19
CA ARG A 123 -8.75 -11.46 10.18
C ARG A 123 -7.23 -11.56 10.13
N PHE A 124 -6.65 -12.48 10.91
CA PHE A 124 -5.22 -12.72 10.89
C PHE A 124 -4.73 -13.10 9.48
N HIS A 125 -5.39 -14.05 8.84
CA HIS A 125 -5.02 -14.52 7.50
C HIS A 125 -5.22 -13.43 6.44
N GLU A 126 -6.32 -12.67 6.50
CA GLU A 126 -6.58 -11.53 5.59
C GLU A 126 -5.46 -10.48 5.65
N LEU A 127 -4.93 -10.19 6.84
CA LEU A 127 -3.82 -9.27 7.02
C LEU A 127 -2.52 -9.82 6.41
N LEU A 128 -2.25 -11.11 6.55
CA LEU A 128 -1.07 -11.75 5.96
C LEU A 128 -1.11 -11.78 4.43
N LEU A 129 -2.30 -11.92 3.83
CA LEU A 129 -2.47 -11.85 2.37
C LEU A 129 -2.08 -10.48 1.78
N CYS A 130 -2.02 -9.43 2.60
CA CYS A 130 -1.56 -8.12 2.14
C CYS A 130 -0.03 -8.05 1.97
N LEU A 131 0.73 -8.86 2.70
CA LEU A 131 2.20 -8.84 2.66
C LEU A 131 2.79 -9.08 1.27
N PRO A 132 2.39 -10.12 0.51
CA PRO A 132 2.90 -10.33 -0.84
C PRO A 132 2.56 -9.17 -1.80
N GLU A 133 1.37 -8.58 -1.69
CA GLU A 133 0.98 -7.44 -2.54
C GLU A 133 1.86 -6.21 -2.29
N VAL A 134 2.18 -5.93 -1.02
CA VAL A 134 3.13 -4.87 -0.65
C VAL A 134 4.53 -5.19 -1.18
N GLN A 135 4.97 -6.45 -1.10
CA GLN A 135 6.28 -6.86 -1.63
C GLN A 135 6.35 -6.70 -3.15
N THR A 136 5.32 -7.09 -3.89
CA THR A 136 5.26 -6.88 -5.36
C THR A 136 5.36 -5.40 -5.71
N ALA A 137 4.61 -4.52 -5.05
CA ALA A 137 4.69 -3.08 -5.27
C ALA A 137 6.09 -2.52 -4.91
N ALA A 138 6.68 -3.01 -3.81
CA ALA A 138 8.02 -2.60 -3.38
C ALA A 138 9.12 -3.05 -4.35
N SER A 139 9.06 -4.26 -4.89
CA SER A 139 10.03 -4.74 -5.89
C SER A 139 10.02 -3.88 -7.15
N LEU A 140 8.84 -3.55 -7.68
CA LEU A 140 8.71 -2.64 -8.82
C LEU A 140 9.28 -1.25 -8.53
N LEU A 141 9.12 -0.77 -7.30
CA LEU A 141 9.72 0.49 -6.87
C LEU A 141 11.25 0.40 -6.82
N LEU A 142 11.79 -0.68 -6.27
CA LEU A 142 13.25 -0.92 -6.15
C LEU A 142 13.94 -1.07 -7.52
N GLU A 143 13.25 -1.62 -8.50
CA GLU A 143 13.73 -1.71 -9.89
C GLU A 143 13.61 -0.38 -10.66
N SER A 144 12.88 0.59 -10.11
CA SER A 144 12.64 1.89 -10.74
C SER A 144 13.54 2.99 -10.15
N LYS A 145 13.71 4.10 -10.88
CA LYS A 145 14.32 5.34 -10.35
C LYS A 145 13.30 6.25 -9.64
N MET A 146 12.12 5.73 -9.32
CA MET A 146 10.92 6.50 -8.97
C MET A 146 10.54 6.38 -7.49
N PHE A 147 11.54 6.26 -6.60
CA PHE A 147 11.34 6.13 -5.15
C PHE A 147 10.52 7.25 -4.51
N TYR A 148 10.46 8.43 -5.14
CA TYR A 148 9.69 9.58 -4.68
C TYR A 148 8.17 9.45 -4.96
N VAL A 149 7.73 8.60 -5.90
CA VAL A 149 6.33 8.51 -6.33
C VAL A 149 5.38 8.17 -5.17
N PRO A 150 5.64 7.16 -4.33
CA PRO A 150 4.79 6.89 -3.17
C PRO A 150 4.65 8.09 -2.24
N PHE A 151 5.69 8.91 -2.09
CA PHE A 151 5.65 10.09 -1.22
C PHE A 151 4.79 11.21 -1.81
N LEU A 152 4.88 11.45 -3.12
CA LEU A 152 4.06 12.44 -3.82
C LEU A 152 2.57 12.08 -3.80
N LEU A 153 2.24 10.81 -4.00
CA LEU A 153 0.86 10.34 -3.91
C LEU A 153 0.29 10.47 -2.48
N ASN A 154 1.15 10.33 -1.46
CA ASN A 154 0.75 10.46 -0.06
C ASN A 154 0.71 11.91 0.44
N SER A 155 1.43 12.85 -0.19
CA SER A 155 1.55 14.25 0.27
C SER A 155 0.39 15.13 -0.18
N ALA A 156 -0.25 14.83 -1.31
CA ALA A 156 -1.39 15.59 -1.81
C ALA A 156 -2.66 15.46 -0.94
N ILE A 157 -2.69 14.47 -0.04
CA ILE A 157 -3.83 14.24 0.88
C ILE A 157 -3.79 15.23 2.07
N GLN A 158 -2.71 16.00 2.23
CA GLN A 158 -2.55 17.01 3.28
C GLN A 158 -2.85 18.45 2.84
N ARG A 159 -3.40 18.66 1.63
CA ARG A 159 -3.84 19.98 1.14
C ARG A 159 -5.34 20.07 1.03
#